data_AF-A0A1J0W2U5-F1
#
_entry.id   AF-A0A1J0W2U5-F1
#
_cell.length_a   1.000
_cell.length_b   1.000
_cell.length_c   1.000
_cell.angle_alpha   90.00
_cell.angle_beta   90.00
_cell.angle_gamma   90.00
#
_symmetry.space_group_name_H-M   'P 1'
#
loop_
_entity.id
_entity.type
_entity.pdbx_description
1 polymer ?
#
loop_
_entity_poly.entity_id
_entity_poly.type
_entity_poly.pdbx_seq_one_letter_code
_entity_poly.pdbx_strand_id
1 'polypeptide(L)'
;MRWGVESICAGLAELGVKIAPSTYYEQRQRFPTKREVADEELKVQIRRVHGENFGIYGARKVWLQLNREGIAVARCTVERLMKALGLAGAVRGRIKRTTVADPAAPRPADLVRRRFAPRAPN
;
A
#
# COMPACT_ATOMS: atom_id res chain seq x y z
N MET A 1 32.16 7.94 -29.86
CA MET A 1 32.21 8.42 -28.46
C MET A 1 31.24 7.59 -27.63
N ARG A 2 31.72 6.90 -26.59
CA ARG A 2 30.85 6.18 -25.65
C ARG A 2 30.58 7.15 -24.51
N TRP A 3 29.37 7.70 -24.43
CA TRP A 3 28.98 8.58 -23.34
C TRP A 3 28.75 7.73 -22.08
N GLY A 4 29.39 8.12 -20.97
CA GLY A 4 29.18 7.51 -19.66
C GLY A 4 27.86 7.95 -19.03
N VAL A 5 27.55 7.39 -17.86
CA VAL A 5 26.33 7.74 -17.10
C VAL A 5 26.35 9.21 -16.66
N GLU A 6 27.54 9.79 -16.54
CA GLU A 6 27.80 11.18 -16.18
C GLU A 6 27.08 12.16 -17.12
N SER A 7 27.08 11.90 -18.43
CA SER A 7 26.41 12.76 -19.41
C SER A 7 24.89 12.71 -19.27
N ILE A 8 24.35 11.55 -18.89
CA ILE A 8 22.92 11.36 -18.63
C ILE A 8 22.55 12.08 -17.33
N CYS A 9 23.35 11.91 -16.26
CA CYS A 9 23.15 12.60 -14.99
C CYS A 9 23.23 14.13 -15.13
N ALA A 10 24.12 14.65 -15.98
CA ALA A 10 24.21 16.08 -16.28
C ALA A 10 22.95 16.62 -16.97
N GLY A 11 22.46 15.94 -18.02
CA GLY A 11 21.21 16.32 -18.69
C GLY A 11 19.98 16.22 -17.78
N LEU A 12 19.92 15.20 -16.91
CA LEU A 12 18.85 15.09 -15.91
C LEU A 12 18.89 16.23 -14.89
N ALA A 13 20.07 16.71 -14.51
CA ALA A 13 20.22 17.84 -13.59
C ALA A 13 19.67 19.14 -14.20
N GLU A 14 19.85 19.37 -15.50
CA GLU A 14 19.25 20.50 -16.22
C GLU A 14 17.72 20.46 -16.21
N LEU A 15 17.14 19.25 -16.21
CA LEU A 15 15.70 19.01 -16.08
C LEU A 15 15.21 19.03 -14.61
N GLY A 16 16.08 19.37 -13.66
CA GLY A 16 15.74 19.50 -12.23
C GLY A 16 15.87 18.21 -11.41
N VAL A 17 16.40 17.13 -11.98
CA VAL A 17 16.58 15.83 -11.30
C VAL A 17 18.05 15.62 -10.95
N LYS A 18 18.40 15.79 -9.67
CA LYS A 18 19.78 15.66 -9.19
C LYS A 18 20.09 14.21 -8.80
N ILE A 19 20.83 13.49 -9.63
CA ILE A 19 21.32 12.13 -9.35
C ILE A 19 22.83 12.09 -9.55
N ALA A 20 23.58 11.62 -8.55
CA ALA A 20 25.02 11.43 -8.69
C ALA A 20 25.33 10.15 -9.49
N PRO A 21 26.36 10.14 -10.36
CA PRO A 21 26.77 8.94 -11.09
C PRO A 21 27.13 7.76 -10.18
N SER A 22 27.71 8.02 -9.00
CA SER A 22 27.99 7.00 -7.98
C SER A 22 26.72 6.28 -7.51
N THR A 23 25.62 7.02 -7.29
CA THR A 23 24.31 6.48 -6.91
C THR A 23 23.76 5.55 -7.99
N TYR A 24 23.96 5.87 -9.28
CA TYR A 24 23.58 4.96 -10.37
C TYR A 24 24.33 3.63 -10.27
N TYR A 25 25.66 3.67 -10.11
CA TYR A 25 26.45 2.43 -10.08
C TYR A 25 26.19 1.61 -8.80
N GLU A 26 25.98 2.26 -7.66
CA GLU A 26 25.54 1.62 -6.42
C GLU A 26 24.19 0.93 -6.62
N GLN A 27 23.21 1.64 -7.19
CA GLN A 27 21.89 1.06 -7.42
C GLN A 27 21.90 -0.03 -8.49
N ARG A 28 22.76 0.07 -9.50
CA ARG A 28 22.94 -0.96 -10.54
C ARG A 28 23.49 -2.26 -9.98
N GLN A 29 24.33 -2.19 -8.95
CA GLN A 29 24.93 -3.35 -8.30
C GLN A 29 24.12 -3.84 -7.10
N ARG A 30 23.02 -3.17 -6.77
CA ARG A 30 22.21 -3.50 -5.60
C ARG A 30 21.45 -4.81 -5.83
N PHE A 31 21.72 -5.79 -5.00
CA PHE A 31 20.94 -7.03 -4.92
C PHE A 31 19.71 -6.84 -4.02
N PRO A 32 18.64 -7.64 -4.22
CA PRO A 32 17.50 -7.65 -3.32
C PRO A 32 17.95 -7.91 -1.88
N THR A 33 17.39 -7.14 -0.96
CA THR A 33 17.58 -7.36 0.47
C THR A 33 16.92 -8.69 0.88
N LYS A 34 17.39 -9.28 1.99
CA LYS A 34 16.79 -10.52 2.54
C LYS A 34 15.27 -10.39 2.73
N ARG A 35 14.81 -9.20 3.10
CA ARG A 35 13.39 -8.90 3.26
C ARG A 35 12.64 -8.94 1.94
N GLU A 36 13.20 -8.36 0.88
CA GLU A 36 12.58 -8.37 -0.45
C GLU A 36 12.49 -9.79 -1.01
N VAL A 37 13.54 -10.61 -0.82
CA VAL A 37 13.52 -12.03 -1.21
C VAL A 37 12.40 -12.78 -0.47
N ALA A 38 12.34 -12.65 0.85
CA ALA A 38 11.29 -13.29 1.66
C ALA A 38 9.88 -12.80 1.31
N ASP A 39 9.73 -11.50 1.01
CA ASP A 39 8.47 -10.92 0.56
C ASP A 39 8.04 -11.51 -0.80
N GLU A 40 8.96 -11.72 -1.75
CA GLU A 40 8.65 -12.37 -3.03
C GLU A 40 8.22 -13.83 -2.88
N GLU A 41 8.91 -14.60 -2.03
CA GLU A 41 8.50 -15.97 -1.70
C GLU A 41 7.10 -16.01 -1.08
N LEU A 42 6.84 -15.09 -0.13
CA LEU A 42 5.55 -15.01 0.52
C LEU A 42 4.43 -14.55 -0.43
N LYS A 43 4.73 -13.65 -1.38
CA LYS A 43 3.77 -13.25 -2.44
C LYS A 43 3.31 -14.44 -3.27
N VAL A 44 4.18 -15.43 -3.53
CA VAL A 44 3.81 -16.67 -4.21
C VAL A 44 2.78 -17.45 -3.40
N GLN A 45 3.03 -17.64 -2.10
CA GLN A 45 2.10 -18.37 -1.22
C GLN A 45 0.77 -17.63 -1.04
N ILE A 46 0.80 -16.30 -0.90
CA ILE A 46 -0.41 -15.48 -0.83
C ILE A 46 -1.25 -15.62 -2.11
N ARG A 47 -0.63 -15.56 -3.30
CA ARG A 47 -1.33 -15.76 -4.58
C ARG A 47 -1.95 -17.14 -4.67
N ARG A 48 -1.21 -18.18 -4.27
CA ARG A 48 -1.69 -19.57 -4.26
C ARG A 48 -2.95 -19.70 -3.39
N VAL A 49 -2.85 -19.33 -2.11
CA VAL A 49 -3.97 -19.42 -1.18
C VAL A 49 -5.17 -18.57 -1.64
N HIS A 50 -4.94 -17.36 -2.15
CA HIS A 50 -6.01 -16.51 -2.66
C HIS A 50 -6.72 -17.14 -3.87
N GLY A 51 -5.94 -17.67 -4.83
CA GLY A 51 -6.46 -18.32 -6.03
C GLY A 51 -7.20 -19.63 -5.76
N GLU A 52 -6.65 -20.50 -4.90
CA GLU A 52 -7.31 -21.75 -4.47
C GLU A 52 -8.68 -21.50 -3.80
N ASN A 53 -8.85 -20.33 -3.17
CA ASN A 53 -10.10 -19.92 -2.55
C ASN A 53 -10.94 -18.99 -3.44
N PHE A 54 -10.76 -19.07 -4.76
CA PHE A 54 -11.52 -18.33 -5.78
C PHE A 54 -11.50 -16.80 -5.57
N GLY A 55 -10.46 -16.27 -4.93
CA GLY A 55 -10.33 -14.87 -4.56
C GLY A 55 -11.25 -14.39 -3.45
N ILE A 56 -11.97 -15.30 -2.77
CA ILE A 56 -12.88 -14.96 -1.67
C ILE A 56 -12.11 -14.51 -0.42
N TYR A 57 -10.91 -15.04 -0.21
CA TYR A 57 -10.16 -14.81 1.02
C TYR A 57 -9.50 -13.42 1.04
N GLY A 58 -9.89 -12.60 2.01
CA GLY A 58 -9.14 -11.38 2.35
C GLY A 58 -7.95 -11.66 3.25
N ALA A 59 -7.17 -10.64 3.56
CA ALA A 59 -5.90 -10.77 4.29
C ALA A 59 -5.98 -11.55 5.60
N ARG A 60 -7.05 -11.37 6.39
CA ARG A 60 -7.25 -12.16 7.62
C ARG A 60 -7.39 -13.66 7.34
N LYS A 61 -8.14 -14.05 6.30
CA LYS A 61 -8.36 -15.47 5.98
C LYS A 61 -7.11 -16.10 5.34
N VAL A 62 -6.44 -15.35 4.46
CA VAL A 62 -5.15 -15.77 3.89
C VAL A 62 -4.12 -15.97 5.02
N TRP A 63 -4.01 -15.02 5.95
CA TRP A 63 -3.13 -15.12 7.11
C TRP A 63 -3.43 -16.36 7.96
N LEU A 64 -4.70 -16.64 8.27
CA LEU A 64 -5.07 -17.85 9.01
C LEU A 64 -4.71 -19.12 8.26
N GLN A 65 -4.91 -19.15 6.94
CA GLN A 65 -4.58 -20.33 6.12
C GLN A 65 -3.07 -20.57 6.07
N LEU A 66 -2.26 -19.52 5.85
CA LEU A 66 -0.80 -19.62 5.87
C LEU A 66 -0.27 -20.14 7.21
N ASN A 67 -0.81 -19.67 8.34
CA ASN A 67 -0.42 -20.20 9.65
C ASN A 67 -0.84 -21.65 9.87
N ARG A 68 -2.01 -22.08 9.35
CA ARG A 68 -2.43 -23.49 9.39
C ARG A 68 -1.50 -24.40 8.60
N GLU A 69 -0.90 -23.88 7.54
CA GLU A 69 0.10 -24.56 6.72
C GLU A 69 1.53 -24.44 7.27
N GLY A 70 1.70 -23.86 8.47
CA GLY A 70 3.00 -23.71 9.13
C GLY A 70 3.84 -22.52 8.66
N ILE A 71 3.30 -21.65 7.79
CA ILE A 71 3.98 -20.45 7.31
C ILE A 71 3.70 -19.30 8.28
N ALA A 72 4.57 -19.16 9.28
CA ALA A 72 4.45 -18.13 10.31
C ALA A 72 4.72 -16.72 9.72
N VAL A 73 3.70 -15.88 9.72
CA VAL A 73 3.81 -14.51 9.22
C VAL A 73 2.90 -13.56 10.02
N ALA A 74 3.37 -12.33 10.23
CA ALA A 74 2.55 -11.28 10.80
C ALA A 74 1.38 -10.90 9.87
N ARG A 75 0.19 -10.70 10.43
CA ARG A 75 -1.01 -10.32 9.66
C ARG A 75 -0.80 -9.04 8.85
N CYS A 76 -0.13 -8.03 9.42
CA CYS A 76 0.15 -6.76 8.74
C CYS A 76 1.06 -6.94 7.51
N THR A 77 1.94 -7.94 7.50
CA THR A 77 2.74 -8.31 6.34
C THR A 77 1.87 -8.86 5.22
N VAL A 78 0.92 -9.76 5.55
CA VAL A 78 -0.04 -10.28 4.56
C VAL A 78 -0.90 -9.17 3.99
N GLU A 79 -1.41 -8.26 4.83
CA GLU A 79 -2.20 -7.10 4.39
C GLU A 79 -1.39 -6.19 3.43
N ARG A 80 -0.15 -5.86 3.79
CA ARG A 80 0.76 -5.06 2.97
C ARG A 80 1.05 -5.74 1.63
N LEU A 81 1.36 -7.03 1.62
CA LEU A 81 1.72 -7.77 0.41
C LEU A 81 0.51 -8.03 -0.49
N MET A 82 -0.66 -8.32 0.07
CA MET A 82 -1.90 -8.39 -0.71
C MET A 82 -2.20 -7.06 -1.39
N LYS A 83 -2.03 -5.93 -0.68
CA LYS A 83 -2.18 -4.59 -1.28
C LYS A 83 -1.18 -4.36 -2.42
N ALA A 84 0.09 -4.74 -2.22
CA ALA A 84 1.13 -4.63 -3.26
C ALA A 84 0.83 -5.51 -4.49
N LEU A 85 0.14 -6.64 -4.31
CA LEU A 85 -0.31 -7.54 -5.38
C LEU A 85 -1.66 -7.14 -6.00
N GLY A 86 -2.34 -6.13 -5.48
CA GLY A 86 -3.70 -5.77 -5.90
C GLY A 86 -4.76 -6.81 -5.53
N LEU A 87 -4.50 -7.68 -4.56
CA LEU A 87 -5.43 -8.73 -4.12
C LEU A 87 -6.34 -8.20 -3.01
N ALA A 88 -7.63 -8.48 -3.14
CA ALA A 88 -8.63 -8.24 -2.11
C ALA A 88 -9.49 -9.49 -1.93
N GLY A 89 -10.05 -9.65 -0.73
CA GLY A 89 -11.08 -10.66 -0.50
C GLY A 89 -12.44 -10.18 -0.99
N ALA A 90 -13.32 -11.11 -1.31
CA ALA A 90 -14.71 -10.78 -1.63
C ALA A 90 -15.41 -10.12 -0.43
N VAL A 91 -15.96 -8.93 -0.66
CA VAL A 91 -16.80 -8.22 0.32
C VAL A 91 -18.26 -8.39 -0.10
N ARG A 92 -19.09 -8.92 0.79
CA ARG A 92 -20.52 -9.06 0.53
C ARG A 92 -21.21 -7.71 0.76
N GLY A 93 -21.91 -7.24 -0.27
CA GLY A 93 -22.80 -6.09 -0.20
C GLY A 93 -22.18 -4.80 -0.71
N ARG A 94 -23.02 -4.00 -1.39
CA ARG A 94 -22.72 -2.60 -1.68
C ARG A 94 -22.97 -1.80 -0.40
N ILE A 95 -22.03 -0.94 0.00
CA ILE A 95 -22.34 0.07 1.02
C ILE A 95 -23.44 0.96 0.41
N LYS A 96 -24.68 0.77 0.87
CA LYS A 96 -25.81 1.61 0.46
C LYS A 96 -25.73 2.88 1.28
N ARG A 97 -25.39 4.00 0.65
CA ARG A 97 -25.59 5.32 1.24
C ARG A 97 -27.06 5.67 1.10
N THR A 98 -27.86 5.30 2.10
CA THR A 98 -29.32 5.55 2.12
C THR A 98 -29.64 7.04 2.20
N THR A 99 -28.74 7.84 2.77
CA THR A 99 -28.97 9.26 3.04
C THR A 99 -27.83 10.09 2.46
N VAL A 100 -28.17 10.99 1.54
CA VAL A 100 -27.31 12.10 1.11
C VAL A 100 -27.86 13.33 1.80
N ALA A 101 -27.10 13.94 2.71
CA ALA A 101 -27.53 15.16 3.39
C ALA A 101 -27.67 16.28 2.37
N ASP A 102 -28.84 16.93 2.37
CA ASP A 102 -29.05 18.15 1.60
C ASP A 102 -28.26 19.30 2.26
N PRO A 103 -27.31 19.94 1.54
CA PRO A 103 -26.57 21.09 2.07
C PRO A 103 -27.46 22.28 2.43
N ALA A 104 -28.65 22.39 1.82
CA ALA A 104 -29.61 23.46 2.04
C ALA A 104 -30.62 23.16 3.16
N ALA A 105 -30.67 21.92 3.67
CA ALA A 105 -31.57 21.58 4.75
C ALA A 105 -31.23 22.35 6.04
N PRO A 106 -32.24 22.85 6.78
CA PRO A 106 -32.02 23.56 8.01
C PRO A 106 -31.31 22.65 9.02
N ARG A 107 -30.17 23.11 9.54
CA ARG A 107 -29.45 22.40 10.61
C ARG A 107 -30.19 22.62 11.93
N PRO A 108 -30.32 21.59 12.78
CA PRO A 108 -30.90 21.75 14.11
C PRO A 108 -30.08 22.79 14.89
N ALA A 109 -30.78 23.64 15.64
CA ALA A 109 -30.14 24.65 16.48
C ALA A 109 -29.32 23.98 17.59
N ASP A 110 -28.12 24.51 17.85
CA ASP A 110 -27.30 24.06 18.98
C ASP A 110 -27.84 24.65 20.29
N LEU A 111 -28.77 23.93 20.93
CA LEU A 111 -29.40 24.34 22.17
C LEU A 111 -28.45 24.37 23.37
N VAL A 112 -27.27 23.74 23.26
CA VAL A 112 -26.28 23.62 24.34
C VAL A 112 -25.11 24.59 24.16
N ARG A 113 -25.11 25.39 23.08
CA ARG A 113 -24.11 26.44 22.77
C ARG A 113 -22.66 25.93 22.86
N ARG A 114 -22.36 24.82 22.19
CA ARG A 114 -21.02 24.21 22.17
C ARG A 114 -20.06 25.07 21.36
N ARG A 115 -18.85 25.27 21.88
CA ARG A 115 -17.79 26.05 21.23
C ARG A 115 -16.89 25.14 20.38
N PHE A 116 -17.25 24.92 19.12
CA PHE A 116 -16.43 24.16 18.15
C PHE A 116 -15.32 25.01 17.50
N ALA A 117 -14.56 25.76 18.30
CA ALA A 117 -13.46 26.62 17.85
C ALA A 117 -12.20 26.36 18.70
N PRO A 118 -11.47 25.27 18.47
CA PRO A 118 -10.19 25.03 19.13
C PRO A 118 -9.15 26.06 18.68
N ARG A 119 -8.27 26.48 19.61
CA ARG A 119 -7.24 27.50 19.32
C ARG A 119 -6.05 26.96 18.52
N ALA A 120 -5.86 25.64 18.51
CA ALA A 120 -4.82 24.96 17.74
C ALA A 120 -5.24 23.50 17.48
N PRO A 121 -4.70 22.84 16.43
CA PRO A 121 -4.80 21.39 16.27
C PRO A 121 -4.00 20.68 17.38
N ASN A 122 -4.45 19.48 17.75
CA ASN A 122 -3.67 18.56 18.61
C ASN A 122 -2.55 17.89 17.82
#